data_AF-A0A8T4BAG1-F1
#
_entry.id   AF-A0A8T4BAG1-F1
#
_cell.length_a   1.000
_cell.length_b   1.000
_cell.length_c   1.000
_cell.angle_alpha   90.00
_cell.angle_beta   90.00
_cell.angle_gamma   90.00
#
_symmetry.space_group_name_H-M   'P 1'
#
loop_
_entity.id
_entity.type
_entity.pdbx_description
1 polymer ?
#
loop_
_entity_poly.entity_id
_entity_poly.type
_entity_poly.pdbx_seq_one_letter_code
_entity_poly.pdbx_strand_id
1 'polypeptide(L)'
;MEFGDWTSMGYLLSAALFIFGLKKLGHPRTAPRGNQLGALGMLVAVLTTVLDMHLEGGAQWTLVIAGLIIGSLIGYWMAVKVEMTGMPELVALFNGFGGAASALVALSEVWTYLEGAEVPTGLKLTVTMVAAGLSAVVGWMTLTGSILAMYKLKGGVSVFGKWIKTPTWGPSWLNGVKILLLISAAVLIYLSIDDPTNKQYIYGLIGISALLGIILVLPIGGADMPVVVSLLNSLSGIAAAFTGFIINNSVLIVAGSLVGASGLILTFIMCKAMNRTLLDVLFKSFGGSGEKQSLTRTKIGSDSDEVAMMLDGAQKVIIVPGYGMAVSQCQHQVKEFADLMKEKFGTEVNYAIHPVAGRMPGHMNVLLAEANVPYEQLIEMDEINPEFPDCDVALVIGANDTTNPAARSGEGPLAGMPIIDADMARTVVIVKRSLSVGYAGVDNDLFYMDKTMMLFGDGKKMITELNNSIKEI
;
A
#
# COMPACT_ATOMS: atom_id res chain seq x y z
N MET A 1 -26.55 37.47 -12.57
CA MET A 1 -25.66 36.32 -12.28
C MET A 1 -26.55 35.26 -11.72
N GLU A 2 -26.96 34.32 -12.56
CA GLU A 2 -27.83 33.20 -12.16
C GLU A 2 -27.10 32.33 -11.14
N PHE A 3 -27.84 31.79 -10.18
CA PHE A 3 -27.35 30.93 -9.10
C PHE A 3 -26.75 29.59 -9.56
N GLY A 4 -26.49 29.39 -10.87
CA GLY A 4 -25.87 28.16 -11.41
C GLY A 4 -24.34 28.15 -11.47
N ASP A 5 -23.66 29.30 -11.35
CA ASP A 5 -22.21 29.39 -11.60
C ASP A 5 -21.35 29.14 -10.33
N TRP A 6 -21.94 29.32 -9.14
CA TRP A 6 -21.19 29.20 -7.87
C TRP A 6 -20.85 27.75 -7.51
N THR A 7 -21.68 26.78 -7.90
CA THR A 7 -21.42 25.34 -7.69
C THR A 7 -20.22 24.88 -8.49
N SER A 8 -20.19 25.28 -9.77
CA SER A 8 -19.07 25.03 -10.67
C SER A 8 -17.79 25.69 -10.18
N MET A 9 -17.86 26.92 -9.65
CA MET A 9 -16.73 27.58 -8.99
C MET A 9 -16.26 26.83 -7.74
N GLY A 10 -17.18 26.37 -6.88
CA GLY A 10 -16.86 25.60 -5.67
C GLY A 10 -16.16 24.28 -6.01
N TYR A 11 -16.65 23.60 -7.05
CA TYR A 11 -16.05 22.39 -7.60
C TYR A 11 -14.67 22.63 -8.22
N LEU A 12 -14.50 23.71 -8.98
CA LEU A 12 -13.20 24.11 -9.51
C LEU A 12 -12.19 24.42 -8.39
N LEU A 13 -12.63 25.14 -7.35
CA LEU A 13 -11.80 25.45 -6.19
C LEU A 13 -11.37 24.17 -5.46
N SER A 14 -12.30 23.25 -5.22
CA SER A 14 -12.00 21.94 -4.62
C SER A 14 -11.00 21.14 -5.45
N ALA A 15 -11.20 21.05 -6.76
CA ALA A 15 -10.28 20.39 -7.69
C ALA A 15 -8.88 21.01 -7.66
N ALA A 16 -8.78 22.34 -7.66
CA ALA A 16 -7.50 23.04 -7.51
C ALA A 16 -6.80 22.71 -6.18
N LEU A 17 -7.55 22.70 -5.08
CA LEU A 17 -7.03 22.34 -3.76
C LEU A 17 -6.50 20.89 -3.72
N PHE A 18 -7.18 19.93 -4.35
CA PHE A 18 -6.67 18.56 -4.48
C PHE A 18 -5.37 18.49 -5.28
N ILE A 19 -5.30 19.18 -6.43
CA ILE A 19 -4.08 19.22 -7.27
C ILE A 19 -2.89 19.81 -6.49
N PHE A 20 -3.08 20.97 -5.83
CA PHE A 20 -2.02 21.59 -5.04
C PHE A 20 -1.67 20.78 -3.78
N GLY A 21 -2.67 20.13 -3.18
CA GLY A 21 -2.49 19.22 -2.05
C GLY A 21 -1.55 18.08 -2.43
N LEU A 22 -1.86 17.35 -3.51
CA LEU A 22 -1.05 16.24 -4.02
C LEU A 22 0.35 16.67 -4.45
N LYS A 23 0.49 17.83 -5.11
CA LYS A 23 1.80 18.38 -5.45
C LYS A 23 2.67 18.63 -4.21
N LYS A 24 2.07 19.11 -3.11
CA LYS A 24 2.79 19.35 -1.85
C LYS A 24 3.04 18.09 -1.04
N LEU A 25 2.26 17.03 -1.22
CA LEU A 25 2.54 15.71 -0.63
C LEU A 25 3.80 15.07 -1.18
N GLY A 26 4.22 15.44 -2.40
CA GLY A 26 5.45 14.92 -3.02
C GLY A 26 6.76 15.36 -2.37
N HIS A 27 6.76 16.20 -1.33
CA HIS A 27 7.97 16.62 -0.60
C HIS A 27 7.73 16.62 0.92
N PRO A 28 8.64 16.04 1.74
CA PRO A 28 8.44 15.92 3.19
C PRO A 28 8.14 17.26 3.89
N ARG A 29 8.88 18.33 3.55
CA ARG A 29 8.71 19.66 4.18
C ARG A 29 7.34 20.29 3.90
N THR A 30 6.70 19.96 2.79
CA THR A 30 5.38 20.50 2.42
C THR A 30 4.24 19.53 2.65
N ALA A 31 4.52 18.27 2.99
CA ALA A 31 3.51 17.22 3.14
C ALA A 31 2.39 17.57 4.15
N PRO A 32 2.68 18.15 5.34
CA PRO A 32 1.60 18.54 6.26
C PRO A 32 0.63 19.56 5.65
N ARG A 33 1.17 20.57 4.95
CA ARG A 33 0.35 21.57 4.24
C ARG A 33 -0.39 20.95 3.06
N GLY A 34 0.22 19.99 2.36
CA GLY A 34 -0.43 19.23 1.29
C GLY A 34 -1.67 18.48 1.78
N ASN A 35 -1.55 17.80 2.92
CA ASN A 35 -2.67 17.10 3.56
C ASN A 35 -3.79 18.08 3.98
N GLN A 36 -3.43 19.22 4.58
CA GLN A 36 -4.41 20.26 4.94
C GLN A 36 -5.17 20.81 3.73
N LEU A 37 -4.50 21.02 2.60
CA LEU A 37 -5.15 21.45 1.36
C LEU A 37 -6.11 20.39 0.82
N GLY A 38 -5.73 19.11 0.90
CA GLY A 38 -6.62 18.00 0.54
C GLY A 38 -7.88 17.95 1.42
N ALA A 39 -7.71 18.11 2.75
CA ALA A 39 -8.83 18.19 3.68
C ALA A 39 -9.75 19.39 3.40
N LEU A 40 -9.17 20.56 3.12
CA LEU A 40 -9.92 21.75 2.73
C LEU A 40 -10.66 21.54 1.39
N GLY A 41 -10.02 20.90 0.41
CA GLY A 41 -10.63 20.55 -0.86
C GLY A 41 -11.86 19.65 -0.68
N MET A 42 -11.76 18.64 0.17
CA MET A 42 -12.90 17.78 0.53
C MET A 42 -14.01 18.55 1.24
N LEU A 43 -13.67 19.41 2.21
CA LEU A 43 -14.64 20.26 2.90
C LEU A 43 -15.41 21.14 1.91
N VAL A 44 -14.71 21.80 0.98
CA VAL A 44 -15.33 22.64 -0.04
C VAL A 44 -16.24 21.81 -0.95
N ALA A 45 -15.84 20.62 -1.40
CA ALA A 45 -16.67 19.75 -2.23
C ALA A 45 -17.96 19.32 -1.53
N VAL A 46 -17.85 18.89 -0.26
CA VAL A 46 -19.00 18.46 0.55
C VAL A 46 -19.94 19.64 0.78
N LEU A 47 -19.43 20.80 1.21
CA LEU A 47 -20.27 21.99 1.43
C LEU A 47 -20.95 22.47 0.15
N THR A 48 -20.22 22.50 -0.96
CA THR A 48 -20.77 22.91 -2.26
C THR A 48 -21.92 22.00 -2.65
N THR A 49 -21.73 20.67 -2.54
CA THR A 49 -22.75 19.69 -2.88
C THR A 49 -23.95 19.79 -1.95
N VAL A 50 -23.74 19.87 -0.63
CA VAL A 50 -24.81 20.01 0.36
C VAL A 50 -25.63 21.28 0.16
N LEU A 51 -25.00 22.40 -0.20
CA LEU A 51 -25.71 23.66 -0.45
C LEU A 51 -26.46 23.65 -1.79
N ASP A 52 -26.01 22.88 -2.77
CA ASP A 52 -26.69 22.67 -4.05
C ASP A 52 -27.85 21.67 -3.96
N MET A 53 -27.93 20.89 -2.87
CA MET A 53 -29.01 19.95 -2.64
C MET A 53 -30.33 20.70 -2.37
N HIS A 54 -31.17 20.83 -3.40
CA HIS A 54 -32.52 21.36 -3.31
C HIS A 54 -33.51 20.30 -2.78
N LEU A 55 -33.23 19.71 -1.61
CA LEU A 55 -34.08 18.65 -1.05
C LEU A 55 -35.37 19.23 -0.46
N GLU A 56 -36.52 18.72 -0.93
CA GLU A 56 -37.85 19.22 -0.55
C GLU A 56 -38.41 18.60 0.75
N GLY A 57 -37.67 17.75 1.47
CA GLY A 57 -38.19 17.05 2.66
C GLY A 57 -37.19 16.76 3.78
N GLY A 58 -37.66 16.77 5.04
CA GLY A 58 -36.84 16.54 6.23
C GLY A 58 -36.25 15.13 6.36
N ALA A 59 -36.91 14.11 5.80
CA ALA A 59 -36.44 12.73 5.84
C ALA A 59 -35.16 12.53 4.99
N GLN A 60 -35.05 13.20 3.85
CA GLN A 60 -33.87 13.13 2.98
C GLN A 60 -32.65 13.79 3.64
N TRP A 61 -32.85 14.95 4.26
CA TRP A 61 -31.82 15.61 5.08
C TRP A 61 -31.37 14.75 6.25
N THR A 62 -32.30 14.04 6.89
CA THR A 62 -31.98 13.13 8.01
C THR A 62 -31.04 12.02 7.54
N LEU A 63 -31.27 11.41 6.37
CA LEU A 63 -30.41 10.35 5.83
C LEU A 63 -29.01 10.87 5.47
N VAL A 64 -28.90 12.02 4.82
CA VAL A 64 -27.62 12.63 4.44
C VAL A 64 -26.78 12.94 5.68
N ILE A 65 -27.39 13.62 6.67
CA ILE A 65 -26.70 14.00 7.91
C ILE A 65 -26.32 12.76 8.72
N ALA A 66 -27.23 11.79 8.85
CA ALA A 66 -26.93 10.54 9.56
C ALA A 66 -25.78 9.77 8.91
N GLY A 67 -25.78 9.65 7.57
CA GLY A 67 -24.71 9.00 6.82
C GLY A 67 -23.36 9.69 7.01
N LEU A 68 -23.33 11.02 6.90
CA LEU A 68 -22.11 11.82 7.11
C LEU A 68 -21.58 11.65 8.53
N ILE A 69 -22.43 11.75 9.55
CA ILE A 69 -22.03 11.64 10.96
C ILE A 69 -21.54 10.22 11.27
N ILE A 70 -22.34 9.20 10.94
CA ILE A 70 -22.00 7.80 11.25
C ILE A 70 -20.71 7.40 10.51
N GLY A 71 -20.62 7.71 9.21
CA GLY A 71 -19.44 7.40 8.40
C GLY A 71 -18.18 8.10 8.92
N SER A 72 -18.28 9.39 9.24
CA SER A 72 -17.15 10.17 9.78
C SER A 72 -16.70 9.68 11.15
N LEU A 73 -17.64 9.32 12.03
CA LEU A 73 -17.33 8.79 13.37
C LEU A 73 -16.63 7.42 13.29
N ILE A 74 -17.13 6.51 12.45
CA ILE A 74 -16.50 5.20 12.23
C ILE A 74 -15.11 5.39 11.63
N GLY A 75 -14.98 6.23 10.60
CA GLY A 75 -13.69 6.53 9.97
C GLY A 75 -12.67 7.10 10.95
N TYR A 76 -13.08 8.09 11.75
CA TYR A 76 -12.24 8.70 12.79
C TYR A 76 -11.81 7.68 13.85
N TRP A 77 -12.76 6.88 14.36
CA TRP A 77 -12.47 5.86 15.36
C TRP A 77 -11.46 4.81 14.85
N MET A 78 -11.63 4.35 13.61
CA MET A 78 -10.70 3.40 12.99
C MET A 78 -9.31 4.01 12.77
N ALA A 79 -9.24 5.27 12.33
CA ALA A 79 -7.97 5.96 12.07
C ALA A 79 -7.15 6.23 13.33
N VAL A 80 -7.79 6.57 14.46
CA VAL A 80 -7.09 6.86 15.72
C VAL A 80 -6.67 5.60 16.47
N LYS A 81 -7.39 4.48 16.28
CA LYS A 81 -7.15 3.23 17.02
C LYS A 81 -6.11 2.31 16.36
N VAL A 82 -5.84 2.47 15.06
CA VAL A 82 -4.89 1.61 14.35
C VAL A 82 -3.46 1.89 14.80
N GLU A 83 -2.66 0.85 14.98
CA GLU A 83 -1.20 0.98 15.20
C GLU A 83 -0.49 1.29 13.87
N MET A 84 0.66 1.97 13.92
CA MET A 84 1.38 2.38 12.70
C MET A 84 1.83 1.20 11.82
N THR A 85 2.01 0.01 12.40
CA THR A 85 2.28 -1.22 11.65
C THR A 85 1.06 -1.85 10.99
N GLY A 86 -0.14 -1.52 11.46
CA GLY A 86 -1.42 -1.91 10.87
C GLY A 86 -1.93 -0.96 9.79
N MET A 87 -1.14 0.06 9.42
CA MET A 87 -1.49 1.05 8.41
C MET A 87 -1.78 0.44 7.02
N PRO A 88 -0.99 -0.54 6.51
CA PRO A 88 -1.29 -1.18 5.22
C PRO A 88 -2.69 -1.79 5.16
N GLU A 89 -3.13 -2.45 6.23
CA GLU A 89 -4.45 -3.08 6.35
C GLU A 89 -5.56 -2.04 6.33
N LEU A 90 -5.38 -0.93 7.05
CA LEU A 90 -6.37 0.14 7.11
C LEU A 90 -6.53 0.82 5.74
N VAL A 91 -5.41 1.12 5.08
CA VAL A 91 -5.40 1.73 3.74
C VAL A 91 -6.10 0.82 2.73
N ALA A 92 -5.81 -0.49 2.75
CA ALA A 92 -6.48 -1.46 1.90
C ALA A 92 -8.00 -1.40 2.09
N LEU A 93 -8.47 -1.41 3.34
CA LEU A 93 -9.89 -1.39 3.67
C LEU A 93 -10.59 -0.09 3.26
N PHE A 94 -10.02 1.06 3.58
CA PHE A 94 -10.59 2.38 3.22
C PHE A 94 -10.71 2.55 1.72
N ASN A 95 -9.72 2.05 0.97
CA ASN A 95 -9.82 2.02 -0.48
C ASN A 95 -10.99 1.17 -0.99
N GLY A 96 -11.25 0.03 -0.35
CA GLY A 96 -12.41 -0.81 -0.63
C GLY A 96 -13.73 -0.07 -0.45
N PHE A 97 -13.87 0.72 0.62
CA PHE A 97 -15.05 1.55 0.85
C PHE A 97 -15.21 2.67 -0.20
N GLY A 98 -14.13 3.28 -0.66
CA GLY A 98 -14.17 4.27 -1.75
C GLY A 98 -14.66 3.66 -3.07
N GLY A 99 -14.20 2.46 -3.40
CA GLY A 99 -14.69 1.71 -4.56
C GLY A 99 -16.18 1.36 -4.44
N ALA A 100 -16.60 0.87 -3.28
CA ALA A 100 -18.01 0.55 -3.01
C ALA A 100 -18.92 1.78 -3.10
N ALA A 101 -18.48 2.93 -2.56
CA ALA A 101 -19.22 4.18 -2.66
C ALA A 101 -19.44 4.60 -4.13
N SER A 102 -18.40 4.51 -4.96
CA SER A 102 -18.50 4.82 -6.39
C SER A 102 -19.49 3.90 -7.12
N ALA A 103 -19.44 2.59 -6.83
CA ALA A 103 -20.37 1.61 -7.39
C ALA A 103 -21.81 1.80 -6.89
N LEU A 104 -22.02 2.18 -5.63
CA LEU A 104 -23.34 2.45 -5.08
C LEU A 104 -23.97 3.71 -5.68
N VAL A 105 -23.19 4.76 -5.90
CA VAL A 105 -23.68 5.98 -6.59
C VAL A 105 -24.03 5.66 -8.04
N ALA A 106 -23.19 4.90 -8.75
CA ALA A 106 -23.49 4.45 -10.11
C ALA A 106 -24.76 3.59 -10.16
N LEU A 107 -24.93 2.68 -9.20
CA LEU A 107 -26.14 1.87 -9.05
C LEU A 107 -27.37 2.73 -8.77
N SER A 108 -27.25 3.76 -7.91
CA SER A 108 -28.35 4.67 -7.58
C SER A 108 -28.90 5.36 -8.83
N GLU A 109 -28.04 5.82 -9.75
CA GLU A 109 -28.48 6.45 -11.00
C GLU A 109 -29.28 5.47 -11.85
N VAL A 110 -28.73 4.28 -12.11
CA VAL A 110 -29.42 3.23 -12.89
C VAL A 110 -30.72 2.80 -12.21
N TRP A 111 -30.76 2.81 -10.87
CA TRP A 111 -31.94 2.43 -10.10
C TRP A 111 -33.12 3.37 -10.30
N THR A 112 -32.90 4.67 -10.55
CA THR A 112 -34.00 5.59 -10.86
C THR A 112 -34.78 5.17 -12.11
N TYR A 113 -34.10 4.59 -13.10
CA TYR A 113 -34.74 4.07 -14.33
C TYR A 113 -35.62 2.86 -14.04
N LEU A 114 -35.25 2.03 -13.07
CA LEU A 114 -36.05 0.89 -12.59
C LEU A 114 -37.30 1.33 -11.83
N GLU A 115 -37.27 2.51 -11.21
CA GLU A 115 -38.39 3.09 -10.46
C GLU A 115 -39.33 3.92 -11.35
N GLY A 116 -39.07 3.96 -12.66
CA GLY A 116 -39.93 4.58 -13.65
C GLY A 116 -39.53 6.00 -14.05
N ALA A 117 -38.31 6.45 -13.72
CA ALA A 117 -37.76 7.66 -14.29
C ALA A 117 -37.55 7.51 -15.81
N GLU A 118 -37.57 8.63 -16.54
CA GLU A 118 -37.38 8.62 -17.99
C GLU A 118 -35.99 8.10 -18.35
N VAL A 119 -35.95 7.04 -19.15
CA VAL A 119 -34.72 6.43 -19.60
C VAL A 119 -34.09 7.34 -20.67
N PRO A 120 -32.83 7.78 -20.50
CA PRO A 120 -32.13 8.53 -21.53
C PRO A 120 -32.10 7.75 -22.85
N THR A 121 -32.03 8.44 -23.99
CA THR A 121 -31.92 7.79 -25.30
C THR A 121 -30.64 8.20 -26.03
N GLY A 122 -30.23 7.39 -27.01
CA GLY A 122 -29.05 7.64 -27.84
C GLY A 122 -27.74 7.65 -27.05
N LEU A 123 -26.84 8.57 -27.39
CA LEU A 123 -25.49 8.62 -26.82
C LEU A 123 -25.48 8.75 -25.29
N LYS A 124 -26.44 9.48 -24.72
CA LYS A 124 -26.52 9.67 -23.26
C LYS A 124 -26.76 8.34 -22.53
N LEU A 125 -27.63 7.48 -23.05
CA LEU A 125 -27.87 6.15 -22.50
C LEU A 125 -26.60 5.30 -22.54
N THR A 126 -25.94 5.26 -23.69
CA THR A 126 -24.71 4.48 -23.88
C THR A 126 -23.63 4.93 -22.90
N VAL A 127 -23.41 6.24 -22.76
CA VAL A 127 -22.41 6.77 -21.82
C VAL A 127 -22.77 6.43 -20.38
N THR A 128 -24.03 6.63 -19.97
CA THR A 128 -24.47 6.32 -18.60
C THR A 128 -24.32 4.83 -18.29
N MET A 129 -24.79 3.94 -19.15
CA MET A 129 -24.74 2.49 -18.92
C MET A 129 -23.31 1.95 -18.93
N VAL A 130 -22.46 2.44 -19.85
CA VAL A 130 -21.04 2.04 -19.88
C VAL A 130 -20.31 2.56 -18.65
N ALA A 131 -20.48 3.82 -18.27
CA ALA A 131 -19.82 4.40 -17.11
C ALA A 131 -20.32 3.75 -15.80
N ALA A 132 -21.62 3.51 -15.66
CA ALA A 132 -22.21 2.83 -14.51
C ALA A 132 -21.73 1.37 -14.43
N GLY A 133 -21.70 0.69 -15.56
CA GLY A 133 -21.18 -0.66 -15.69
C GLY A 133 -19.71 -0.76 -15.27
N LEU A 134 -18.85 0.10 -15.80
CA LEU A 134 -17.43 0.15 -15.45
C LEU A 134 -17.22 0.54 -13.99
N SER A 135 -17.98 1.51 -13.46
CA SER A 135 -17.93 1.88 -12.04
C SER A 135 -18.34 0.71 -11.13
N ALA A 136 -19.37 -0.04 -11.49
CA ALA A 136 -19.78 -1.24 -10.77
C ALA A 136 -18.70 -2.34 -10.83
N VAL A 137 -18.13 -2.61 -12.01
CA VAL A 137 -17.04 -3.59 -12.15
C VAL A 137 -15.86 -3.23 -11.27
N VAL A 138 -15.38 -2.00 -11.39
CA VAL A 138 -14.18 -1.56 -10.69
C VAL A 138 -14.44 -1.39 -9.20
N GLY A 139 -15.58 -0.82 -8.81
CA GLY A 139 -15.91 -0.56 -7.41
C GLY A 139 -16.15 -1.81 -6.58
N TRP A 140 -16.97 -2.76 -7.06
CA TRP A 140 -17.23 -4.02 -6.34
C TRP A 140 -16.01 -4.95 -6.33
N MET A 141 -15.25 -5.01 -7.42
CA MET A 141 -13.96 -5.71 -7.48
C MET A 141 -12.97 -5.12 -6.46
N THR A 142 -12.93 -3.79 -6.35
CA THR A 142 -12.07 -3.10 -5.40
C THR A 142 -12.47 -3.39 -3.97
N LEU A 143 -13.77 -3.36 -3.63
CA LEU A 143 -14.26 -3.70 -2.30
C LEU A 143 -13.83 -5.10 -1.86
N THR A 144 -14.17 -6.13 -2.64
CA THR A 144 -13.90 -7.52 -2.24
C THR A 144 -12.41 -7.85 -2.30
N GLY A 145 -11.69 -7.31 -3.29
CA GLY A 145 -10.24 -7.43 -3.39
C GLY A 145 -9.53 -6.79 -2.20
N SER A 146 -9.93 -5.58 -1.81
CA SER A 146 -9.38 -4.85 -0.66
C SER A 146 -9.62 -5.56 0.67
N ILE A 147 -10.81 -6.13 0.87
CA ILE A 147 -11.12 -6.92 2.07
C ILE A 147 -10.20 -8.15 2.15
N LEU A 148 -10.02 -8.87 1.03
CA LEU A 148 -9.12 -10.02 1.00
C LEU A 148 -7.66 -9.60 1.22
N ALA A 149 -7.23 -8.49 0.61
CA ALA A 149 -5.89 -7.94 0.80
C ALA A 149 -5.63 -7.56 2.27
N MET A 150 -6.60 -6.92 2.93
CA MET A 150 -6.52 -6.61 4.36
C MET A 150 -6.32 -7.88 5.21
N TYR A 151 -7.11 -8.93 4.99
CA TYR A 151 -6.94 -10.18 5.75
C TYR A 151 -5.60 -10.87 5.47
N LYS A 152 -5.09 -10.78 4.23
CA LYS A 152 -3.77 -11.29 3.87
C LYS A 152 -2.64 -10.54 4.56
N LEU A 153 -2.76 -9.22 4.66
CA LEU A 153 -1.79 -8.38 5.38
C LEU A 153 -1.81 -8.68 6.90
N LYS A 154 -3.00 -8.85 7.50
CA LYS A 154 -3.15 -9.35 8.89
C LYS A 154 -2.57 -10.74 9.13
N GLY A 155 -2.35 -11.53 8.07
CA GLY A 155 -1.83 -12.89 8.15
C GLY A 155 -2.86 -13.95 8.56
N GLY A 156 -4.14 -13.60 8.56
CA GLY A 156 -5.22 -14.50 8.95
C GLY A 156 -6.43 -13.78 9.54
N VAL A 157 -7.43 -14.59 9.89
CA VAL A 157 -8.63 -14.16 10.61
C VAL A 157 -8.92 -15.14 11.74
N SER A 158 -9.30 -14.63 12.90
CA SER A 158 -9.78 -15.45 14.01
C SER A 158 -11.25 -15.77 13.77
N VAL A 159 -11.56 -17.05 13.51
CA VAL A 159 -12.92 -17.54 13.30
C VAL A 159 -13.24 -18.50 14.42
N PHE A 160 -14.26 -18.18 15.23
CA PHE A 160 -14.65 -18.96 16.42
C PHE A 160 -13.47 -19.27 17.37
N GLY A 161 -12.56 -18.31 17.56
CA GLY A 161 -11.39 -18.45 18.44
C GLY A 161 -10.21 -19.22 17.84
N LYS A 162 -10.31 -19.75 16.61
CA LYS A 162 -9.20 -20.39 15.90
C LYS A 162 -8.61 -19.45 14.86
N TRP A 163 -7.28 -19.30 14.88
CA TRP A 163 -6.56 -18.52 13.88
C TRP A 163 -6.47 -19.29 12.56
N ILE A 164 -7.17 -18.80 11.53
CA ILE A 164 -7.13 -19.36 10.18
C ILE A 164 -6.26 -18.46 9.32
N LYS A 165 -5.16 -19.00 8.79
CA LYS A 165 -4.31 -18.28 7.84
C LYS A 165 -5.08 -18.08 6.54
N THR A 166 -5.02 -16.89 5.98
CA THR A 166 -5.60 -16.61 4.67
C THR A 166 -4.90 -17.45 3.60
N PRO A 167 -5.64 -18.24 2.81
CA PRO A 167 -5.05 -19.06 1.77
C PRO A 167 -4.44 -18.18 0.68
N THR A 168 -3.30 -18.63 0.15
CA THR A 168 -2.76 -18.15 -1.13
C THR A 168 -2.87 -19.33 -2.09
N TRP A 169 -3.76 -19.21 -3.07
CA TRP A 169 -4.08 -20.30 -3.98
C TRP A 169 -4.49 -19.74 -5.33
N GLY A 170 -3.98 -20.34 -6.40
CA GLY A 170 -4.07 -19.72 -7.71
C GLY A 170 -3.53 -20.57 -8.84
N PRO A 171 -4.15 -21.71 -9.18
CA PRO A 171 -3.69 -22.51 -10.31
C PRO A 171 -3.76 -21.73 -11.63
N SER A 172 -2.97 -22.11 -12.62
CA SER A 172 -2.86 -21.39 -13.89
C SER A 172 -4.20 -21.21 -14.63
N TRP A 173 -5.12 -22.18 -14.52
CA TRP A 173 -6.46 -22.09 -15.11
C TRP A 173 -7.32 -20.96 -14.51
N LEU A 174 -7.01 -20.51 -13.29
CA LEU A 174 -7.71 -19.40 -12.65
C LEU A 174 -7.54 -18.10 -13.45
N ASN A 175 -6.45 -17.95 -14.19
CA ASN A 175 -6.25 -16.81 -15.08
C ASN A 175 -7.27 -16.79 -16.24
N GLY A 176 -7.59 -17.95 -16.80
CA GLY A 176 -8.66 -18.07 -17.80
C GLY A 176 -10.01 -17.66 -17.22
N VAL A 177 -10.29 -18.01 -15.97
CA VAL A 177 -11.52 -17.61 -15.27
C VAL A 177 -11.57 -16.10 -15.03
N LYS A 178 -10.46 -15.44 -14.66
CA LYS A 178 -10.41 -13.98 -14.52
C LYS A 178 -10.81 -13.29 -15.83
N ILE A 179 -10.23 -13.74 -16.95
CA ILE A 179 -10.52 -13.18 -18.28
C ILE A 179 -12.00 -13.43 -18.65
N LEU A 180 -12.49 -14.64 -18.40
CA LEU A 180 -13.89 -14.99 -18.68
C LEU A 180 -14.87 -14.14 -17.85
N LEU A 181 -14.60 -13.90 -16.57
CA LEU A 181 -15.43 -13.02 -15.73
C LEU A 181 -15.40 -11.57 -16.23
N LEU A 182 -14.25 -11.08 -16.68
CA LEU A 182 -14.12 -9.73 -17.24
C LEU A 182 -14.88 -9.58 -18.57
N ILE A 183 -14.83 -10.59 -19.44
CA ILE A 183 -15.62 -10.63 -20.68
C ILE A 183 -17.11 -10.71 -20.36
N SER A 184 -17.51 -11.57 -19.43
CA SER A 184 -18.91 -11.68 -18.98
C SER A 184 -19.44 -10.35 -18.43
N ALA A 185 -18.62 -9.63 -17.66
CA ALA A 185 -18.97 -8.29 -17.20
C ALA A 185 -19.17 -7.32 -18.37
N ALA A 186 -18.26 -7.30 -19.36
CA ALA A 186 -18.40 -6.46 -20.54
C ALA A 186 -19.66 -6.78 -21.36
N VAL A 187 -20.01 -8.07 -21.50
CA VAL A 187 -21.25 -8.51 -22.15
C VAL A 187 -22.48 -8.03 -21.39
N LEU A 188 -22.50 -8.14 -20.05
CA LEU A 188 -23.61 -7.64 -19.24
C LEU A 188 -23.78 -6.12 -19.34
N ILE A 189 -22.68 -5.37 -19.42
CA ILE A 189 -22.72 -3.92 -19.67
C ILE A 189 -23.35 -3.65 -21.03
N TYR A 190 -22.92 -4.36 -22.08
CA TYR A 190 -23.50 -4.21 -23.42
C TYR A 190 -25.00 -4.52 -23.45
N LEU A 191 -25.42 -5.64 -22.84
CA LEU A 191 -26.84 -6.01 -22.76
C LEU A 191 -27.68 -5.00 -21.96
N SER A 192 -27.07 -4.32 -20.98
CA SER A 192 -27.72 -3.26 -20.21
C SER A 192 -27.95 -1.98 -21.02
N ILE A 193 -27.31 -1.81 -22.18
CA ILE A 193 -27.60 -0.70 -23.10
C ILE A 193 -28.91 -0.98 -23.82
N ASP A 194 -29.14 -2.23 -24.25
CA ASP A 194 -30.34 -2.65 -24.97
C ASP A 194 -31.57 -2.76 -24.04
N ASP A 195 -31.38 -3.29 -22.83
CA ASP A 195 -32.43 -3.37 -21.80
C ASP A 195 -31.93 -2.78 -20.46
N PRO A 196 -31.95 -1.45 -20.31
CA PRO A 196 -31.45 -0.75 -19.12
C PRO A 196 -32.29 -0.99 -17.86
N THR A 197 -33.50 -1.55 -18.02
CA THR A 197 -34.41 -1.84 -16.90
C THR A 197 -34.26 -3.27 -16.38
N ASN A 198 -33.33 -4.04 -16.94
CA ASN A 198 -33.16 -5.43 -16.55
C ASN A 198 -32.38 -5.57 -15.22
N LYS A 199 -33.11 -5.88 -14.15
CA LYS A 199 -32.51 -6.11 -12.82
C LYS A 199 -31.51 -7.28 -12.82
N GLN A 200 -31.67 -8.27 -13.69
CA GLN A 200 -30.77 -9.44 -13.72
C GLN A 200 -29.38 -9.06 -14.21
N TYR A 201 -29.27 -8.15 -15.17
CA TYR A 201 -27.96 -7.70 -15.67
C TYR A 201 -27.19 -6.94 -14.60
N ILE A 202 -27.89 -6.08 -13.86
CA ILE A 202 -27.32 -5.31 -12.74
C ILE A 202 -26.84 -6.26 -11.63
N TYR A 203 -27.69 -7.17 -11.14
CA TYR A 203 -27.29 -8.12 -10.09
C TYR A 203 -26.19 -9.08 -10.55
N GLY A 204 -26.25 -9.53 -11.81
CA GLY A 204 -25.21 -10.35 -12.43
C GLY A 204 -23.87 -9.61 -12.45
N LEU A 205 -23.88 -8.33 -12.81
CA LEU A 205 -22.68 -7.49 -12.84
C LEU A 205 -22.08 -7.32 -11.44
N ILE A 206 -22.89 -7.03 -10.43
CA ILE A 206 -22.45 -6.93 -9.03
C ILE A 206 -21.80 -8.24 -8.57
N GLY A 207 -22.47 -9.38 -8.81
CA GLY A 207 -21.98 -10.70 -8.39
C GLY A 207 -20.67 -11.09 -9.07
N ILE A 208 -20.58 -10.92 -10.40
CA ILE A 208 -19.35 -11.20 -11.17
C ILE A 208 -18.20 -10.30 -10.72
N SER A 209 -18.46 -9.02 -10.49
CA SER A 209 -17.44 -8.04 -10.10
C SER A 209 -16.91 -8.29 -8.69
N ALA A 210 -17.81 -8.61 -7.75
CA ALA A 210 -17.44 -9.03 -6.41
C ALA A 210 -16.59 -10.32 -6.43
N LEU A 211 -16.97 -11.31 -7.23
CA LEU A 211 -16.21 -12.55 -7.40
C LEU A 211 -14.84 -12.30 -8.05
N LEU A 212 -14.79 -11.43 -9.06
CA LEU A 212 -13.55 -11.05 -9.74
C LEU A 212 -12.53 -10.45 -8.77
N GLY A 213 -12.96 -9.59 -7.84
CA GLY A 213 -12.06 -9.02 -6.82
C GLY A 213 -11.43 -10.08 -5.91
N ILE A 214 -12.21 -11.08 -5.48
CA ILE A 214 -11.70 -12.20 -4.69
C ILE A 214 -10.68 -13.00 -5.50
N ILE A 215 -11.05 -13.41 -6.72
CA ILE A 215 -10.22 -14.27 -7.58
C ILE A 215 -8.95 -13.55 -8.05
N LEU A 216 -8.99 -12.21 -8.20
CA LEU A 216 -7.83 -11.40 -8.56
C LEU A 216 -6.80 -11.37 -7.44
N VAL A 217 -7.23 -11.22 -6.18
CA VAL A 217 -6.32 -11.08 -5.02
C VAL A 217 -5.92 -12.42 -4.41
N LEU A 218 -6.76 -13.45 -4.48
CA LEU A 218 -6.51 -14.80 -3.93
C LEU A 218 -5.16 -15.46 -4.32
N PRO A 219 -4.69 -15.39 -5.59
CA PRO A 219 -3.43 -16.01 -5.98
C PRO A 219 -2.19 -15.23 -5.53
N ILE A 220 -2.35 -13.98 -5.08
CA ILE A 220 -1.22 -13.07 -4.86
C ILE A 220 -0.64 -13.28 -3.45
N GLY A 221 0.69 -13.35 -3.34
CA GLY A 221 1.38 -13.57 -2.07
C GLY A 221 1.43 -12.35 -1.16
N GLY A 222 1.65 -12.56 0.14
CA GLY A 222 1.68 -11.50 1.17
C GLY A 222 2.66 -10.35 0.91
N ALA A 223 3.80 -10.59 0.27
CA ALA A 223 4.76 -9.51 0.00
C ALA A 223 4.49 -8.73 -1.29
N ASP A 224 3.69 -9.27 -2.22
CA ASP A 224 3.21 -8.51 -3.38
C ASP A 224 1.91 -7.75 -3.07
N MET A 225 1.28 -7.99 -1.90
CA MET A 225 0.10 -7.26 -1.45
C MET A 225 0.21 -5.74 -1.55
N PRO A 226 1.35 -5.09 -1.27
CA PRO A 226 1.46 -3.63 -1.38
C PRO A 226 1.19 -3.14 -2.81
N VAL A 227 1.65 -3.87 -3.82
CA VAL A 227 1.42 -3.57 -5.24
C VAL A 227 -0.08 -3.70 -5.56
N VAL A 228 -0.73 -4.74 -5.02
CA VAL A 228 -2.17 -4.95 -5.19
C VAL A 228 -2.97 -3.85 -4.54
N VAL A 229 -2.63 -3.44 -3.31
CA VAL A 229 -3.29 -2.32 -2.62
C VAL A 229 -3.15 -1.03 -3.43
N SER A 230 -1.97 -0.75 -3.97
CA SER A 230 -1.75 0.41 -4.85
C SER A 230 -2.57 0.33 -6.15
N LEU A 231 -2.63 -0.85 -6.78
CA LEU A 231 -3.45 -1.06 -7.97
C LEU A 231 -4.94 -0.87 -7.68
N LEU A 232 -5.45 -1.49 -6.62
CA LEU A 232 -6.83 -1.31 -6.19
C LEU A 232 -7.13 0.15 -5.84
N ASN A 233 -6.15 0.90 -5.33
CA ASN A 233 -6.29 2.33 -5.05
C ASN A 233 -6.37 3.19 -6.31
N SER A 234 -5.61 2.84 -7.34
CA SER A 234 -5.84 3.46 -8.65
C SER A 234 -7.24 3.17 -9.18
N LEU A 235 -7.65 1.91 -9.10
CA LEU A 235 -8.92 1.44 -9.63
C LEU A 235 -10.10 2.15 -8.94
N SER A 236 -10.08 2.35 -7.63
CA SER A 236 -11.12 3.15 -6.94
C SER A 236 -11.17 4.59 -7.45
N GLY A 237 -10.02 5.23 -7.73
CA GLY A 237 -9.96 6.56 -8.33
C GLY A 237 -10.59 6.60 -9.73
N ILE A 238 -10.29 5.61 -10.57
CA ILE A 238 -10.89 5.47 -11.90
C ILE A 238 -12.42 5.24 -11.79
N ALA A 239 -12.88 4.42 -10.83
CA ALA A 239 -14.31 4.23 -10.57
C ALA A 239 -15.00 5.53 -10.16
N ALA A 240 -14.37 6.33 -9.30
CA ALA A 240 -14.88 7.64 -8.91
C ALA A 240 -14.98 8.60 -10.12
N ALA A 241 -14.01 8.56 -11.04
CA ALA A 241 -14.07 9.35 -12.27
C ALA A 241 -15.22 8.92 -13.19
N PHE A 242 -15.46 7.61 -13.35
CA PHE A 242 -16.63 7.11 -14.09
C PHE A 242 -17.93 7.58 -13.44
N THR A 243 -18.04 7.48 -12.11
CA THR A 243 -19.19 8.01 -11.38
C THR A 243 -19.35 9.52 -11.59
N GLY A 244 -18.25 10.28 -11.65
CA GLY A 244 -18.28 11.70 -12.00
C GLY A 244 -18.87 11.98 -13.39
N PHE A 245 -18.59 11.15 -14.40
CA PHE A 245 -19.24 11.27 -15.71
C PHE A 245 -20.73 10.95 -15.67
N ILE A 246 -21.16 10.00 -14.83
CA ILE A 246 -22.56 9.61 -14.69
C ILE A 246 -23.40 10.78 -14.16
N ILE A 247 -22.94 11.41 -13.07
CA ILE A 247 -23.67 12.49 -12.39
C ILE A 247 -23.22 13.89 -12.82
N ASN A 248 -22.42 13.99 -13.88
CA ASN A 248 -21.86 15.24 -14.41
C ASN A 248 -21.14 16.11 -13.35
N ASN A 249 -20.34 15.47 -12.48
CA ASN A 249 -19.63 16.13 -11.39
C ASN A 249 -18.14 16.26 -11.69
N SER A 250 -17.69 17.49 -11.96
CA SER A 250 -16.31 17.78 -12.33
C SER A 250 -15.29 17.47 -11.22
N VAL A 251 -15.66 17.56 -9.93
CA VAL A 251 -14.74 17.22 -8.82
C VAL A 251 -14.42 15.74 -8.83
N LEU A 252 -15.45 14.89 -8.96
CA LEU A 252 -15.24 13.44 -9.02
C LEU A 252 -14.40 13.03 -10.23
N ILE A 253 -14.62 13.67 -11.39
CA ILE A 253 -13.81 13.44 -12.59
C ILE A 253 -12.34 13.82 -12.34
N VAL A 254 -12.08 15.02 -11.82
CA VAL A 254 -10.70 15.51 -11.61
C VAL A 254 -10.01 14.76 -10.47
N ALA A 255 -10.64 14.64 -9.30
CA ALA A 255 -10.05 13.94 -8.16
C ALA A 255 -9.87 12.45 -8.45
N GLY A 256 -10.88 11.80 -9.06
CA GLY A 256 -10.82 10.39 -9.43
C GLY A 256 -9.72 10.09 -10.45
N SER A 257 -9.62 10.89 -11.52
CA SER A 257 -8.57 10.71 -12.53
C SER A 257 -7.16 10.93 -11.97
N LEU A 258 -6.99 11.89 -11.05
CA LEU A 258 -5.71 12.15 -10.39
C LEU A 258 -5.30 10.98 -9.48
N VAL A 259 -6.21 10.50 -8.62
CA VAL A 259 -5.95 9.34 -7.76
C VAL A 259 -5.68 8.09 -8.61
N GLY A 260 -6.45 7.89 -9.67
CA GLY A 260 -6.26 6.81 -10.63
C GLY A 260 -4.87 6.81 -11.28
N ALA A 261 -4.47 7.94 -11.86
CA ALA A 261 -3.17 8.07 -12.52
C ALA A 261 -2.01 7.94 -11.54
N SER A 262 -2.06 8.63 -10.40
CA SER A 262 -1.00 8.56 -9.37
C SER A 262 -0.84 7.16 -8.78
N GLY A 263 -1.95 6.45 -8.53
CA GLY A 263 -1.93 5.07 -8.06
C GLY A 263 -1.29 4.12 -9.07
N LEU A 264 -1.58 4.25 -10.38
CA LEU A 264 -0.92 3.42 -11.40
C LEU A 264 0.57 3.69 -11.49
N ILE A 265 0.98 4.97 -11.45
CA ILE A 265 2.39 5.35 -11.46
C ILE A 265 3.10 4.73 -10.25
N LEU A 266 2.51 4.83 -9.06
CA LEU A 266 3.06 4.22 -7.84
C LEU A 266 3.17 2.70 -7.99
N THR A 267 2.13 2.04 -8.50
CA THR A 267 2.14 0.59 -8.77
C THR A 267 3.29 0.20 -9.70
N PHE A 268 3.55 0.97 -10.77
CA PHE A 268 4.67 0.69 -11.68
C PHE A 268 6.04 0.90 -11.02
N ILE A 269 6.20 1.95 -10.22
CA ILE A 269 7.44 2.21 -9.48
C ILE A 269 7.72 1.05 -8.51
N MET A 270 6.70 0.58 -7.79
CA MET A 270 6.83 -0.56 -6.88
C MET A 270 7.19 -1.85 -7.62
N CYS A 271 6.51 -2.15 -8.73
CA CYS A 271 6.83 -3.29 -9.60
C CYS A 271 8.30 -3.25 -10.06
N LYS A 272 8.76 -2.09 -10.55
CA LYS A 272 10.15 -1.89 -10.99
C LYS A 272 11.14 -2.10 -9.84
N ALA A 273 10.85 -1.57 -8.66
CA ALA A 273 11.69 -1.74 -7.47
C ALA A 273 11.77 -3.20 -6.98
N MET A 274 10.78 -4.03 -7.31
CA MET A 274 10.77 -5.47 -7.03
C MET A 274 11.32 -6.32 -8.20
N ASN A 275 11.82 -5.68 -9.27
CA ASN A 275 12.16 -6.30 -10.55
C ASN A 275 11.08 -7.29 -11.07
N ARG A 276 9.82 -6.87 -10.99
CA ARG A 276 8.66 -7.62 -11.49
C ARG A 276 7.83 -6.74 -12.39
N THR A 277 7.11 -7.34 -13.34
CA THR A 277 6.10 -6.60 -14.10
C THR A 277 4.73 -6.70 -13.43
N LEU A 278 3.82 -5.76 -13.72
CA LEU A 278 2.45 -5.83 -13.23
C LEU A 278 1.74 -7.12 -13.68
N LEU A 279 2.04 -7.60 -14.88
CA LEU A 279 1.50 -8.87 -15.39
C LEU A 279 1.99 -10.06 -14.56
N ASP A 280 3.25 -10.06 -14.13
CA ASP A 280 3.78 -11.10 -13.25
C ASP A 280 3.04 -11.11 -11.92
N VAL A 281 2.79 -9.95 -11.32
CA VAL A 281 2.11 -9.85 -10.03
C VAL A 281 0.65 -10.34 -10.11
N LEU A 282 -0.05 -10.06 -11.21
CA LEU A 282 -1.48 -10.39 -11.36
C LEU A 282 -1.76 -11.81 -11.88
N PHE A 283 -0.88 -12.33 -12.74
CA PHE A 283 -1.13 -13.58 -13.49
C PHE A 283 -0.12 -14.69 -13.21
N LYS A 284 1.07 -14.40 -12.65
CA LYS A 284 2.00 -15.46 -12.28
C LYS A 284 1.48 -16.14 -11.01
N SER A 285 1.26 -17.45 -11.10
CA SER A 285 0.76 -18.26 -10.00
C SER A 285 1.78 -18.33 -8.86
N PHE A 286 1.51 -17.67 -7.74
CA PHE A 286 2.22 -17.93 -6.48
C PHE A 286 1.60 -19.16 -5.82
N GLY A 287 1.97 -20.33 -6.32
CA GLY A 287 1.41 -21.58 -5.84
C GLY A 287 2.03 -22.85 -6.43
N GLY A 288 3.02 -22.74 -7.32
CA GLY A 288 3.75 -23.90 -7.83
C GLY A 288 5.14 -23.51 -8.30
N SER A 289 6.13 -24.36 -8.01
CA SER A 289 7.50 -24.39 -8.58
C SER A 289 8.59 -23.47 -8.02
N GLY A 290 8.56 -23.12 -6.74
CA GLY A 290 9.76 -22.75 -6.01
C GLY A 290 9.84 -23.56 -4.73
N GLU A 291 10.61 -24.65 -4.69
CA GLU A 291 11.01 -25.22 -3.40
C GLU A 291 11.73 -24.11 -2.64
N LYS A 292 11.21 -23.75 -1.45
CA LYS A 292 11.99 -22.91 -0.53
C LYS A 292 13.32 -23.61 -0.35
N GLN A 293 14.40 -22.89 -0.61
CA GLN A 293 15.72 -23.47 -0.53
C GLN A 293 15.92 -24.06 0.86
N SER A 294 16.29 -25.35 0.92
CA SER A 294 16.66 -25.97 2.18
C SER A 294 17.97 -25.35 2.64
N LEU A 295 17.98 -24.85 3.88
CA LEU A 295 19.15 -24.21 4.47
C LEU A 295 20.11 -25.32 4.91
N THR A 296 21.21 -25.49 4.18
CA THR A 296 22.28 -26.44 4.51
C THR A 296 23.50 -25.78 5.14
N ARG A 297 23.61 -24.45 5.00
CA ARG A 297 24.73 -23.65 5.53
C ARG A 297 24.44 -23.21 6.97
N THR A 298 25.49 -23.15 7.79
CA THR A 298 25.43 -22.71 9.19
C THR A 298 26.35 -21.52 9.42
N LYS A 299 25.96 -20.62 10.32
CA LYS A 299 26.76 -19.47 10.78
C LYS A 299 26.54 -19.34 12.29
N ILE A 300 27.63 -19.13 13.03
CA ILE A 300 27.59 -18.98 14.49
C ILE A 300 27.13 -17.55 14.81
N GLY A 301 26.32 -17.41 15.85
CA GLY A 301 25.90 -16.11 16.35
C GLY A 301 27.02 -15.42 17.12
N SER A 302 27.06 -14.10 17.04
CA SER A 302 27.88 -13.24 17.89
C SER A 302 27.05 -12.73 19.07
N ASP A 303 27.72 -12.35 20.14
CA ASP A 303 27.09 -11.71 21.29
C ASP A 303 27.04 -10.17 21.13
N SER A 304 26.14 -9.52 21.88
CA SER A 304 25.98 -8.05 21.83
C SER A 304 27.25 -7.31 22.23
N ASP A 305 28.01 -7.87 23.18
CA ASP A 305 29.26 -7.29 23.67
C ASP A 305 30.36 -7.30 22.61
N GLU A 306 30.49 -8.40 21.84
CA GLU A 306 31.44 -8.49 20.72
C GLU A 306 31.13 -7.45 19.64
N VAL A 307 29.84 -7.28 19.32
CA VAL A 307 29.40 -6.28 18.35
C VAL A 307 29.63 -4.85 18.87
N ALA A 308 29.37 -4.60 20.16
CA ALA A 308 29.60 -3.30 20.77
C ALA A 308 31.09 -2.92 20.75
N MET A 309 31.99 -3.85 21.04
CA MET A 309 33.44 -3.64 20.92
C MET A 309 33.88 -3.34 19.49
N MET A 310 33.23 -3.95 18.49
CA MET A 310 33.52 -3.67 17.08
C MET A 310 33.00 -2.28 16.64
N LEU A 311 31.91 -1.81 17.25
CA LEU A 311 31.37 -0.48 17.03
C LEU A 311 32.19 0.63 17.71
N ASP A 312 33.02 0.29 18.70
CA ASP A 312 33.92 1.25 19.33
C ASP A 312 34.90 1.83 18.31
N GLY A 313 34.94 3.16 18.22
CA GLY A 313 35.76 3.88 17.25
C GLY A 313 35.26 3.86 15.79
N ALA A 314 34.08 3.31 15.51
CA ALA A 314 33.48 3.38 14.18
C ALA A 314 33.14 4.83 13.81
N GLN A 315 33.58 5.29 12.64
CA GLN A 315 33.35 6.67 12.19
C GLN A 315 32.05 6.79 11.41
N LYS A 316 31.67 5.76 10.65
CA LYS A 316 30.45 5.76 9.84
C LYS A 316 29.67 4.46 9.97
N VAL A 317 28.41 4.57 10.37
CA VAL A 317 27.47 3.46 10.52
C VAL A 317 26.23 3.69 9.66
N ILE A 318 25.92 2.73 8.80
CA ILE A 318 24.71 2.77 7.97
C ILE A 318 23.73 1.72 8.47
N ILE A 319 22.56 2.16 8.92
CA ILE A 319 21.50 1.28 9.41
C ILE A 319 20.59 0.92 8.25
N VAL A 320 20.35 -0.38 8.04
CA VAL A 320 19.50 -0.93 7.00
C VAL A 320 18.24 -1.54 7.63
N PRO A 321 17.15 -0.78 7.79
CA PRO A 321 15.90 -1.27 8.37
C PRO A 321 15.15 -2.18 7.38
N GLY A 322 14.60 -3.27 7.90
CA GLY A 322 13.72 -4.18 7.17
C GLY A 322 12.42 -4.49 7.91
N TYR A 323 11.57 -5.34 7.32
CA TYR A 323 10.27 -5.69 7.90
C TYR A 323 10.37 -6.32 9.30
N GLY A 324 11.47 -6.98 9.64
CA GLY A 324 11.69 -7.50 10.99
C GLY A 324 11.74 -6.41 12.08
N MET A 325 12.17 -5.19 11.74
CA MET A 325 12.12 -4.03 12.64
C MET A 325 10.67 -3.67 12.98
N ALA A 326 9.79 -3.63 11.97
CA ALA A 326 8.37 -3.38 12.15
C ALA A 326 7.69 -4.47 12.99
N VAL A 327 7.98 -5.74 12.71
CA VAL A 327 7.38 -6.87 13.46
C VAL A 327 7.79 -6.89 14.93
N SER A 328 9.04 -6.51 15.23
CA SER A 328 9.54 -6.48 16.60
C SER A 328 9.28 -5.16 17.34
N GLN A 329 8.73 -4.14 16.66
CA GLN A 329 8.49 -2.80 17.23
C GLN A 329 9.76 -2.19 17.84
N CYS A 330 10.90 -2.32 17.14
CA CYS A 330 12.19 -1.87 17.66
C CYS A 330 12.68 -0.50 17.14
N GLN A 331 11.86 0.24 16.39
CA GLN A 331 12.22 1.54 15.82
C GLN A 331 12.76 2.55 16.85
N HIS A 332 12.22 2.56 18.07
CA HIS A 332 12.70 3.44 19.15
C HIS A 332 14.07 3.03 19.69
N GLN A 333 14.32 1.72 19.81
CA GLN A 333 15.61 1.17 20.24
C GLN A 333 16.69 1.44 19.18
N VAL A 334 16.33 1.38 17.90
CA VAL A 334 17.23 1.72 16.79
C VAL A 334 17.55 3.22 16.77
N LYS A 335 16.59 4.08 17.09
CA LYS A 335 16.85 5.52 17.26
C LYS A 335 17.76 5.77 18.46
N GLU A 336 17.51 5.10 19.59
CA GLU A 336 18.38 5.17 20.77
C GLU A 336 19.81 4.71 20.45
N PHE A 337 19.97 3.63 19.67
CA PHE A 337 21.27 3.17 19.18
C PHE A 337 22.00 4.28 18.40
N ALA A 338 21.30 4.90 17.44
CA ALA A 338 21.89 5.95 16.61
C ALA A 338 22.30 7.19 17.43
N ASP A 339 21.50 7.58 18.41
CA ASP A 339 21.84 8.67 19.33
C ASP A 339 23.06 8.31 20.18
N LEU A 340 23.12 7.11 20.75
CA LEU A 340 24.26 6.65 21.55
C LEU A 340 25.56 6.66 20.75
N MET A 341 25.54 6.16 19.52
CA MET A 341 26.72 6.18 18.64
C MET A 341 27.18 7.61 18.34
N LYS A 342 26.24 8.51 18.07
CA LYS A 342 26.54 9.91 17.79
C LYS A 342 27.06 10.67 19.02
N GLU A 343 26.49 10.41 20.19
CA GLU A 343 26.85 11.08 21.44
C GLU A 343 28.18 10.59 22.02
N LYS A 344 28.43 9.28 22.01
CA LYS A 344 29.65 8.70 22.60
C LYS A 344 30.86 8.78 21.68
N PHE A 345 30.69 8.42 20.42
CA PHE A 345 31.81 8.23 19.49
C PHE A 345 31.89 9.32 18.42
N GLY A 346 30.89 10.20 18.32
CA GLY A 346 30.82 11.19 17.24
C GLY A 346 30.59 10.56 15.87
N THR A 347 30.07 9.33 15.83
CA THR A 347 29.85 8.54 14.61
C THR A 347 28.79 9.18 13.73
N GLU A 348 29.04 9.21 12.43
CA GLU A 348 28.03 9.55 11.42
C GLU A 348 27.07 8.36 11.24
N VAL A 349 25.79 8.56 11.55
CA VAL A 349 24.75 7.54 11.43
C VAL A 349 23.71 7.94 10.40
N ASN A 350 23.59 7.15 9.34
CA ASN A 350 22.61 7.31 8.27
C ASN A 350 21.74 6.05 8.16
N TYR A 351 20.53 6.20 7.63
CA TYR A 351 19.58 5.11 7.40
C TYR A 351 19.40 4.88 5.90
N ALA A 352 19.73 3.68 5.43
CA ALA A 352 19.56 3.29 4.03
C ALA A 352 18.17 2.69 3.82
N ILE A 353 17.29 3.41 3.12
CA ILE A 353 15.91 3.00 2.88
C ILE A 353 15.80 2.32 1.52
N HIS A 354 15.42 1.04 1.52
CA HIS A 354 15.08 0.35 0.28
C HIS A 354 13.63 0.68 -0.11
N PRO A 355 13.33 0.98 -1.39
CA PRO A 355 11.97 1.35 -1.83
C PRO A 355 10.84 0.36 -1.51
N VAL A 356 11.18 -0.93 -1.30
CA VAL A 356 10.22 -2.02 -1.02
C VAL A 356 10.44 -2.64 0.37
N ALA A 357 11.18 -1.97 1.25
CA ALA A 357 11.33 -2.40 2.62
C ALA A 357 9.98 -2.31 3.36
N GLY A 358 9.50 -3.44 3.86
CA GLY A 358 8.27 -3.53 4.66
C GLY A 358 7.08 -4.08 3.89
N ARG A 359 5.89 -3.55 4.19
CA ARG A 359 4.59 -3.99 3.63
C ARG A 359 3.75 -2.87 3.03
N MET A 360 4.33 -1.68 2.86
CA MET A 360 3.73 -0.59 2.09
C MET A 360 4.85 0.31 1.58
N PRO A 361 4.64 1.07 0.49
CA PRO A 361 5.58 2.12 0.10
C PRO A 361 5.82 3.08 1.27
N GLY A 362 7.09 3.37 1.55
CA GLY A 362 7.48 4.26 2.64
C GLY A 362 7.22 3.72 4.05
N HIS A 363 6.98 2.40 4.22
CA HIS A 363 6.70 1.81 5.54
C HIS A 363 7.81 2.15 6.54
N MET A 364 9.09 2.00 6.15
CA MET A 364 10.22 2.29 7.05
C MET A 364 10.32 3.79 7.37
N ASN A 365 10.10 4.68 6.40
CA ASN A 365 10.14 6.12 6.62
C ASN A 365 9.11 6.55 7.68
N VAL A 366 7.92 5.96 7.64
CA VAL A 366 6.85 6.27 8.60
C VAL A 366 7.20 5.80 10.01
N LEU A 367 7.72 4.58 10.17
CA LEU A 367 8.12 4.05 11.48
C LEU A 367 9.32 4.80 12.07
N LEU A 368 10.28 5.19 11.24
CA LEU A 368 11.44 5.96 11.70
C LEU A 368 11.05 7.40 12.04
N ALA A 369 10.11 8.00 11.29
CA ALA A 369 9.54 9.29 11.64
C ALA A 369 8.76 9.23 12.97
N GLU A 370 8.02 8.16 13.24
CA GLU A 370 7.38 7.92 14.54
C GLU A 370 8.42 7.83 15.69
N ALA A 371 9.57 7.23 15.42
CA ALA A 371 10.69 7.20 16.37
C ALA A 371 11.44 8.55 16.49
N ASN A 372 10.99 9.59 15.78
CA ASN A 372 11.61 10.92 15.69
C ASN A 372 13.02 10.91 15.08
N VAL A 373 13.26 10.06 14.08
CA VAL A 373 14.49 10.11 13.28
C VAL A 373 14.41 11.30 12.29
N PRO A 374 15.42 12.18 12.27
CA PRO A 374 15.52 13.27 11.29
C PRO A 374 15.44 12.76 9.84
N TYR A 375 14.61 13.41 9.01
CA TYR A 375 14.46 13.04 7.61
C TYR A 375 15.76 13.18 6.81
N GLU A 376 16.67 14.08 7.18
CA GLU A 376 17.97 14.20 6.49
C GLU A 376 18.85 12.95 6.64
N GLN A 377 18.60 12.13 7.67
CA GLN A 377 19.31 10.87 7.88
C GLN A 377 18.65 9.70 7.15
N LEU A 378 17.43 9.88 6.60
CA LEU A 378 16.71 8.86 5.85
C LEU A 378 17.06 8.99 4.37
N ILE A 379 18.04 8.22 3.90
CA ILE A 379 18.59 8.33 2.56
C ILE A 379 18.09 7.15 1.72
N GLU A 380 17.58 7.44 0.52
CA GLU A 380 17.08 6.42 -0.39
C GLU A 380 18.24 5.58 -0.96
N MET A 381 17.96 4.32 -1.27
CA MET A 381 18.96 3.32 -1.72
C MET A 381 19.89 3.83 -2.83
N ASP A 382 19.37 4.50 -3.86
CA ASP A 382 20.17 4.96 -4.99
C ASP A 382 21.19 6.06 -4.60
N GLU A 383 20.88 6.83 -3.56
CA GLU A 383 21.73 7.92 -3.07
C GLU A 383 22.75 7.42 -2.05
N ILE A 384 22.39 6.46 -1.20
CA ILE A 384 23.25 5.93 -0.13
C ILE A 384 24.20 4.82 -0.60
N ASN A 385 23.86 4.09 -1.66
CA ASN A 385 24.67 2.95 -2.14
C ASN A 385 26.15 3.32 -2.42
N PRO A 386 26.47 4.47 -3.05
CA PRO A 386 27.85 4.92 -3.26
C PRO A 386 28.66 5.14 -1.98
N GLU A 387 28.02 5.27 -0.81
CA GLU A 387 28.69 5.54 0.48
C GLU A 387 29.10 4.27 1.23
N PHE A 388 28.58 3.08 0.87
CA PHE A 388 28.91 1.84 1.57
C PHE A 388 30.39 1.44 1.57
N PRO A 389 31.19 1.69 0.50
CA PRO A 389 32.63 1.40 0.54
C PRO A 389 33.39 2.14 1.64
N ASP A 390 32.91 3.32 2.05
CA ASP A 390 33.47 4.14 3.13
C ASP A 390 32.77 3.90 4.48
N CYS A 391 31.81 2.97 4.53
CA CYS A 391 31.08 2.61 5.74
C CYS A 391 31.86 1.60 6.58
N ASP A 392 32.09 1.91 7.86
CA ASP A 392 32.74 0.98 8.79
C ASP A 392 31.81 -0.18 9.14
N VAL A 393 30.56 0.13 9.51
CA VAL A 393 29.60 -0.91 9.92
C VAL A 393 28.22 -0.72 9.28
N ALA A 394 27.76 -1.73 8.54
CA ALA A 394 26.38 -1.82 8.09
C ALA A 394 25.55 -2.62 9.10
N LEU A 395 24.60 -1.97 9.78
CA LEU A 395 23.70 -2.61 10.74
C LEU A 395 22.36 -2.96 10.08
N VAL A 396 22.18 -4.23 9.69
CA VAL A 396 20.99 -4.73 9.01
C VAL A 396 19.98 -5.27 10.03
N ILE A 397 18.80 -4.65 10.11
CA ILE A 397 17.79 -4.97 11.13
C ILE A 397 16.56 -5.58 10.50
N GLY A 398 16.49 -6.91 10.51
CA GLY A 398 15.32 -7.62 10.00
C GLY A 398 15.09 -7.46 8.49
N ALA A 399 16.12 -7.08 7.73
CA ALA A 399 16.15 -7.12 6.28
C ALA A 399 16.74 -8.46 5.79
N ASN A 400 16.34 -8.91 4.61
CA ASN A 400 16.88 -10.13 4.02
C ASN A 400 17.02 -9.99 2.50
N ASP A 401 15.90 -10.04 1.77
CA ASP A 401 15.91 -10.00 0.30
C ASP A 401 16.49 -8.69 -0.24
N THR A 402 16.25 -7.57 0.45
CA THR A 402 16.73 -6.21 0.12
C THR A 402 18.24 -6.00 0.29
N THR A 403 18.93 -6.95 0.90
CA THR A 403 20.39 -6.92 1.12
C THR A 403 21.05 -8.20 0.61
N ASN A 404 20.38 -8.97 -0.26
CA ASN A 404 20.89 -10.26 -0.71
C ASN A 404 21.75 -10.10 -1.99
N PRO A 405 23.07 -10.33 -1.94
CA PRO A 405 23.97 -10.17 -3.08
C PRO A 405 23.63 -11.08 -4.27
N ALA A 406 22.89 -12.17 -4.02
CA ALA A 406 22.39 -13.06 -5.07
C ALA A 406 21.55 -12.33 -6.13
N ALA A 407 20.96 -11.16 -5.81
CA ALA A 407 20.26 -10.36 -6.80
C ALA A 407 21.17 -9.88 -7.96
N ARG A 408 22.48 -9.70 -7.71
CA ARG A 408 23.46 -9.25 -8.72
C ARG A 408 23.92 -10.35 -9.67
N SER A 409 23.76 -11.62 -9.30
CA SER A 409 24.22 -12.75 -10.13
C SER A 409 23.41 -12.92 -11.43
N GLY A 410 22.21 -12.31 -11.49
CA GLY A 410 21.31 -12.42 -12.63
C GLY A 410 20.56 -13.76 -12.71
N GLU A 411 20.73 -14.63 -11.70
CA GLU A 411 20.09 -15.94 -11.63
C GLU A 411 19.14 -16.06 -10.43
N GLY A 412 18.07 -16.84 -10.59
CA GLY A 412 17.11 -17.13 -9.52
C GLY A 412 16.04 -16.05 -9.28
N PRO A 413 15.21 -16.21 -8.23
CA PRO A 413 14.01 -15.40 -7.99
C PRO A 413 14.26 -13.91 -7.72
N LEU A 414 15.49 -13.54 -7.33
CA LEU A 414 15.90 -12.17 -6.99
C LEU A 414 16.74 -11.50 -8.09
N ALA A 415 17.04 -12.22 -9.18
CA ALA A 415 17.88 -11.75 -10.27
C ALA A 415 17.45 -10.35 -10.74
N GLY A 416 18.38 -9.39 -10.75
CA GLY A 416 18.17 -8.02 -11.24
C GLY A 416 17.38 -7.09 -10.32
N MET A 417 16.99 -7.55 -9.11
CA MET A 417 16.44 -6.66 -8.08
C MET A 417 17.53 -5.67 -7.62
N PRO A 418 17.29 -4.35 -7.66
CA PRO A 418 18.15 -3.39 -6.98
C PRO A 418 18.19 -3.72 -5.49
N ILE A 419 19.37 -3.72 -4.88
CA ILE A 419 19.55 -4.02 -3.46
C ILE A 419 20.36 -2.92 -2.79
N ILE A 420 20.30 -2.88 -1.46
CA ILE A 420 21.23 -2.09 -0.66
C ILE A 420 22.57 -2.83 -0.63
N ASP A 421 23.64 -2.11 -0.95
CA ASP A 421 25.01 -2.64 -1.08
C ASP A 421 25.69 -2.82 0.30
N ALA A 422 24.96 -3.40 1.25
CA ALA A 422 25.42 -3.64 2.62
C ALA A 422 26.68 -4.53 2.66
N ASP A 423 26.83 -5.42 1.68
CA ASP A 423 28.02 -6.24 1.50
C ASP A 423 29.26 -5.45 1.06
N MET A 424 29.17 -4.15 0.76
CA MET A 424 30.33 -3.31 0.44
C MET A 424 30.94 -2.64 1.68
N ALA A 425 30.24 -2.63 2.82
CA ALA A 425 30.77 -2.12 4.09
C ALA A 425 31.96 -2.96 4.59
N ARG A 426 32.77 -2.37 5.46
CA ARG A 426 33.92 -3.08 6.07
C ARG A 426 33.47 -4.24 6.94
N THR A 427 32.44 -4.03 7.77
CA THR A 427 31.79 -5.08 8.57
C THR A 427 30.27 -4.97 8.47
N VAL A 428 29.58 -6.10 8.54
CA VAL A 428 28.13 -6.18 8.48
C VAL A 428 27.60 -6.88 9.73
N VAL A 429 26.63 -6.28 10.39
CA VAL A 429 25.96 -6.85 11.56
C VAL A 429 24.50 -7.09 11.20
N ILE A 430 24.03 -8.33 11.36
CA ILE A 430 22.68 -8.70 10.98
C ILE A 430 21.89 -9.14 12.20
N VAL A 431 20.80 -8.44 12.47
CA VAL A 431 19.87 -8.75 13.56
C VAL A 431 18.67 -9.53 13.00
N LYS A 432 18.59 -10.83 13.31
CA LYS A 432 17.45 -11.69 12.92
C LYS A 432 17.27 -12.87 13.87
N ARG A 433 16.09 -13.49 13.89
CA ARG A 433 15.78 -14.62 14.80
C ARG A 433 16.45 -15.95 14.43
N SER A 434 16.72 -16.18 13.15
CA SER A 434 17.20 -17.46 12.63
C SER A 434 17.76 -17.28 11.22
N LEU A 435 18.43 -18.29 10.64
CA LEU A 435 18.87 -18.25 9.23
C LEU A 435 17.73 -18.40 8.21
N SER A 436 16.47 -18.42 8.64
CA SER A 436 15.30 -18.58 7.75
C SER A 436 15.31 -17.62 6.55
N VAL A 437 14.93 -18.18 5.39
CA VAL A 437 14.79 -17.46 4.12
C VAL A 437 13.76 -16.33 4.22
N GLY A 438 13.94 -15.31 3.38
CA GLY A 438 13.05 -14.17 3.26
C GLY A 438 11.78 -14.50 2.48
N TYR A 439 11.20 -13.49 1.83
CA TYR A 439 9.99 -13.68 1.04
C TYR A 439 10.29 -14.44 -0.25
N ALA A 440 11.38 -14.10 -0.93
CA ALA A 440 11.80 -14.75 -2.17
C ALA A 440 12.12 -16.25 -1.99
N GLY A 441 12.25 -16.72 -0.75
CA GLY A 441 12.50 -18.13 -0.45
C GLY A 441 13.93 -18.59 -0.80
N VAL A 442 14.83 -17.63 -1.03
CA VAL A 442 16.25 -17.84 -1.34
C VAL A 442 17.07 -17.63 -0.06
N ASP A 443 18.10 -18.44 0.12
CA ASP A 443 19.11 -18.22 1.15
C ASP A 443 19.94 -16.96 0.84
N ASN A 444 20.54 -16.34 1.85
CA ASN A 444 21.24 -15.06 1.68
C ASN A 444 22.74 -15.22 1.87
N ASP A 445 23.49 -14.97 0.80
CA ASP A 445 24.94 -15.13 0.79
C ASP A 445 25.65 -14.16 1.73
N LEU A 446 25.05 -12.99 1.99
CA LEU A 446 25.58 -12.00 2.94
C LEU A 446 25.78 -12.60 4.34
N PHE A 447 24.92 -13.52 4.77
CA PHE A 447 25.00 -14.12 6.11
C PHE A 447 26.29 -14.92 6.34
N TYR A 448 26.88 -15.42 5.26
CA TYR A 448 28.00 -16.36 5.31
C TYR A 448 29.34 -15.70 4.99
N MET A 449 29.36 -14.42 4.65
CA MET A 449 30.61 -13.69 4.43
C MET A 449 31.42 -13.59 5.73
N ASP A 450 32.76 -13.56 5.60
CA ASP A 450 33.67 -13.51 6.75
C ASP A 450 33.48 -12.24 7.57
N LYS A 451 33.20 -11.13 6.88
CA LYS A 451 32.94 -9.81 7.48
C LYS A 451 31.53 -9.63 8.04
N THR A 452 30.71 -10.68 8.06
CA THR A 452 29.34 -10.62 8.58
C THR A 452 29.24 -11.29 9.94
N MET A 453 28.72 -10.54 10.91
CA MET A 453 28.36 -10.97 12.25
C MET A 453 26.84 -11.14 12.37
N MET A 454 26.39 -12.19 13.06
CA MET A 454 24.97 -12.52 13.19
C MET A 454 24.52 -12.35 14.65
N LEU A 455 23.66 -11.37 14.93
CA LEU A 455 22.99 -11.23 16.22
C LEU A 455 21.66 -11.98 16.17
N PHE A 456 21.65 -13.20 16.74
CA PHE A 456 20.46 -14.06 16.73
C PHE A 456 19.48 -13.72 17.86
N GLY A 457 18.30 -13.21 17.50
CA GLY A 457 17.25 -12.97 18.47
C GLY A 457 16.09 -12.14 17.93
N ASP A 458 15.16 -11.81 18.82
CA ASP A 458 14.14 -10.81 18.52
C ASP A 458 14.80 -9.43 18.35
N GLY A 459 14.37 -8.67 17.35
CA GLY A 459 15.01 -7.40 16.99
C GLY A 459 15.01 -6.38 18.12
N LYS A 460 13.93 -6.31 18.91
CA LYS A 460 13.84 -5.39 20.05
C LYS A 460 14.77 -5.81 21.17
N LYS A 461 14.81 -7.11 21.47
CA LYS A 461 15.70 -7.66 22.48
C LYS A 461 17.17 -7.40 22.14
N MET A 462 17.60 -7.77 20.93
CA MET A 462 19.00 -7.68 20.51
C MET A 462 19.49 -6.23 20.44
N ILE A 463 18.70 -5.30 19.91
CA ILE A 463 19.11 -3.88 19.88
C ILE A 463 19.12 -3.29 21.29
N THR A 464 18.22 -3.71 22.18
CA THR A 464 18.26 -3.25 23.59
C THR A 464 19.52 -3.75 24.30
N GLU A 465 19.89 -5.01 24.12
CA GLU A 465 21.12 -5.58 24.68
C GLU A 465 22.35 -4.87 24.10
N LEU A 466 22.39 -4.63 22.78
CA LEU A 466 23.44 -3.86 22.13
C LEU A 466 23.57 -2.43 22.68
N ASN A 467 22.45 -1.73 22.88
CA ASN A 467 22.44 -0.40 23.49
C ASN A 467 23.00 -0.42 24.90
N ASN A 468 22.74 -1.47 25.68
CA ASN A 468 23.29 -1.61 27.03
C ASN A 468 24.81 -1.85 26.97
N SER A 469 25.28 -2.76 26.11
CA SER A 469 26.71 -3.01 25.92
C SER A 469 27.46 -1.74 25.50
N ILE A 470 26.90 -0.93 24.59
CA ILE A 470 27.49 0.36 24.18
C ILE A 470 27.50 1.38 25.32
N LYS A 471 26.52 1.34 26.23
CA LYS A 471 26.52 2.23 27.41
C LYS A 471 27.65 1.90 28.39
N GLU A 472 28.07 0.64 28.44
CA GLU A 472 29.11 0.16 29.36
C GLU A 472 30.55 0.40 28.84
N ILE A 473 30.71 0.55 27.52
CA ILE A 473 31.96 0.99 26.86
C ILE A 473 32.11 2.50 26.99
#